data_AF-A0A2T1GFR7-F1
#
_entry.id   AF-A0A2T1GFR7-F1
#
_cell.length_a   1.000
_cell.length_b   1.000
_cell.length_c   1.000
_cell.angle_alpha   90.00
_cell.angle_beta   90.00
_cell.angle_gamma   90.00
#
_symmetry.space_group_name_H-M   'P 1'
#
loop_
_entity.id
_entity.type
_entity.pdbx_description
1 polymer ?
#
loop_
_entity_poly.entity_id
_entity_poly.type
_entity_poly.pdbx_seq_one_letter_code
_entity_poly.pdbx_strand_id
1 'polypeptide(L)'
;MKIQLIGHASLFVETQDCRVLMDPVFGDTFCDGLNATCPQREVFAEKIPEFDFLVISHQHLDHFDLPTLASLPNKKVDVLIPQDRTIENCLRQLGYSRIYPVRDFQKIKVGSTKMIPTRSEIPVPEYGMIFADESGVFWNAVDTLFAPQTIQRIRAEYPQIDLLLTPWHISLEGKYQYNHNFAFPFSLYSYLFYLIGLVGAKAVVPGAQGFKYINESAWQNQVVFPTTRERFCHDLKLAFPEIAANILTFDPGDTLTIDREDLQLDRENCKFARTIVDDRACLDFVPTKIGVPLIDSNVENHPLPFLTEQIERQIEVELPQFITTYQNSVFLEHRHWQVIYQLEVIFPDRTQIWSIDFSQPNITAVKGRNPLANLFTSISASCLYALMEKQRDWDYLVCSGEYRTFHKIYAVARHGIVAAENSVPKDPLELRFPSVFIAGKHLDRELSQLVDPHQASLPADEDDNPMIAVGNILLKSQKARHQQTDANELVKQ
;
A
#
# COMPACT_ATOMS: atom_id res chain seq x y z
N MET A 1 -15.65 26.32 -14.56
CA MET A 1 -14.42 26.32 -13.75
C MET A 1 -13.46 25.29 -14.34
N LYS A 2 -12.17 25.57 -14.36
CA LYS A 2 -11.15 24.69 -14.91
C LYS A 2 -10.04 24.47 -13.89
N ILE A 3 -9.69 23.21 -13.65
CA ILE A 3 -8.69 22.76 -12.68
C ILE A 3 -7.60 22.04 -13.45
N GLN A 4 -6.34 22.43 -13.26
CA GLN A 4 -5.20 21.85 -13.96
C GLN A 4 -4.18 21.35 -12.95
N LEU A 5 -3.80 20.08 -13.05
CA LEU A 5 -2.80 19.50 -12.17
C LEU A 5 -1.41 19.78 -12.71
N ILE A 6 -0.62 20.52 -11.94
CA ILE A 6 0.80 20.74 -12.24
C ILE A 6 1.58 19.52 -11.75
N GLY A 7 1.34 19.09 -10.51
CA GLY A 7 1.82 17.82 -9.96
C GLY A 7 1.79 17.81 -8.43
N HIS A 8 1.76 16.61 -7.83
CA HIS A 8 1.55 16.44 -6.40
C HIS A 8 0.30 17.22 -5.91
N ALA A 9 0.48 18.32 -5.17
CA ALA A 9 -0.59 19.20 -4.68
C ALA A 9 -0.71 20.52 -5.47
N SER A 10 0.20 20.80 -6.39
CA SER A 10 0.22 22.03 -7.17
C SER A 10 -0.91 22.07 -8.20
N LEU A 11 -1.83 23.02 -8.02
CA LEU A 11 -3.00 23.20 -8.88
C LEU A 11 -3.05 24.61 -9.46
N PHE A 12 -3.54 24.71 -10.69
CA PHE A 12 -4.00 25.96 -11.27
C PHE A 12 -5.52 25.90 -11.45
N VAL A 13 -6.24 26.80 -10.80
CA VAL A 13 -7.71 26.86 -10.83
C VAL A 13 -8.15 28.16 -11.50
N GLU A 14 -8.88 28.04 -12.60
CA GLU A 14 -9.54 29.15 -13.28
C GLU A 14 -11.04 29.10 -12.98
N THR A 15 -11.51 30.08 -12.21
CA THR A 15 -12.95 30.33 -12.02
C THR A 15 -13.42 31.36 -13.04
N GLN A 16 -14.72 31.66 -13.03
CA GLN A 16 -15.25 32.72 -13.90
C GLN A 16 -14.71 34.12 -13.56
N ASP A 17 -14.31 34.38 -12.31
CA ASP A 17 -13.94 35.72 -11.82
C ASP A 17 -12.45 35.88 -11.50
N CYS A 18 -11.72 34.78 -11.28
CA CYS A 18 -10.32 34.83 -10.88
C CYS A 18 -9.55 33.56 -11.24
N ARG A 19 -8.22 33.69 -11.24
CA ARG A 19 -7.27 32.59 -11.38
C ARG A 19 -6.46 32.41 -10.11
N VAL A 20 -6.24 31.16 -9.73
CA VAL A 20 -5.60 30.77 -8.47
C VAL A 20 -4.49 29.77 -8.74
N LEU A 21 -3.28 30.09 -8.28
CA LEU A 21 -2.19 29.13 -8.17
C LEU A 21 -2.14 28.65 -6.72
N MET A 22 -2.30 27.34 -6.50
CA MET A 22 -2.35 26.73 -5.17
C MET A 22 -1.19 25.76 -4.97
N ASP A 23 -0.52 25.87 -3.81
CA ASP A 23 0.59 25.03 -3.36
C ASP A 23 1.66 24.75 -4.43
N PRO A 24 2.25 25.79 -5.06
CA PRO A 24 3.15 25.60 -6.20
C PRO A 24 4.51 25.04 -5.76
N VAL A 25 4.86 23.88 -6.32
CA VAL A 25 6.18 23.26 -6.25
C VAL A 25 6.60 22.93 -7.67
N PHE A 26 7.56 23.66 -8.25
CA PHE A 26 7.95 23.50 -9.65
C PHE A 26 9.18 22.62 -9.83
N GLY A 27 10.06 22.57 -8.84
CA GLY A 27 11.25 21.73 -8.88
C GLY A 27 10.91 20.24 -9.06
N ASP A 28 11.80 19.52 -9.75
CA ASP A 28 11.69 18.06 -9.92
C ASP A 28 11.83 17.34 -8.57
N THR A 29 12.66 17.91 -7.69
CA THR A 29 12.87 17.45 -6.32
C THR A 29 12.49 18.55 -5.33
N PHE A 30 11.90 18.15 -4.21
CA PHE A 30 11.49 19.04 -3.12
C PHE A 30 11.75 18.38 -1.76
N CYS A 31 11.40 19.05 -0.66
CA CYS A 31 11.73 18.63 0.71
C CYS A 31 13.24 18.34 0.88
N ASP A 32 14.08 19.31 0.52
CA ASP A 32 15.55 19.19 0.58
C ASP A 32 16.11 17.99 -0.23
N GLY A 33 15.45 17.64 -1.33
CA GLY A 33 15.87 16.54 -2.22
C GLY A 33 15.43 15.15 -1.75
N LEU A 34 14.58 15.07 -0.72
CA LEU A 34 14.02 13.83 -0.20
C LEU A 34 12.97 13.22 -1.15
N ASN A 35 12.19 14.09 -1.81
CA ASN A 35 11.01 13.71 -2.56
C ASN A 35 11.05 14.21 -4.01
N ALA A 36 10.33 13.51 -4.88
CA ALA A 36 10.04 13.92 -6.25
C ALA A 36 8.57 13.66 -6.58
N THR A 37 8.00 14.40 -7.53
CA THR A 37 6.63 14.14 -8.02
C THR A 37 6.58 12.76 -8.69
N CYS A 38 5.49 12.03 -8.43
CA CYS A 38 5.20 10.73 -9.04
C CYS A 38 3.74 10.72 -9.51
N PRO A 39 3.45 10.63 -10.83
CA PRO A 39 4.38 10.46 -11.96
C PRO A 39 5.41 11.58 -12.11
N GLN A 40 6.56 11.25 -12.71
CA GLN A 40 7.53 12.26 -13.09
C GLN A 40 6.91 13.22 -14.12
N ARG A 41 7.19 14.50 -13.97
CA ARG A 41 6.63 15.57 -14.80
C ARG A 41 7.68 16.58 -15.23
N GLU A 42 7.35 17.35 -16.25
CA GLU A 42 8.03 18.59 -16.64
C GLU A 42 7.10 19.76 -16.36
N VAL A 43 7.63 20.88 -15.85
CA VAL A 43 6.88 22.12 -15.62
C VAL A 43 7.51 23.27 -16.39
N PHE A 44 6.68 23.96 -17.17
CA PHE A 44 7.06 25.14 -17.95
C PHE A 44 6.56 26.39 -17.22
N ALA A 45 7.27 26.79 -16.16
CA ALA A 45 6.86 27.87 -15.26
C ALA A 45 6.57 29.19 -16.00
N GLU A 46 7.30 29.46 -17.08
CA GLU A 46 7.13 30.64 -17.93
C GLU A 46 5.82 30.65 -18.73
N LYS A 47 5.14 29.50 -18.84
CA LYS A 47 3.85 29.36 -19.53
C LYS A 47 2.66 29.39 -18.57
N ILE A 48 2.89 29.46 -17.26
CA ILE A 48 1.83 29.59 -16.27
C ILE A 48 1.16 30.96 -16.48
N PRO A 49 -0.17 31.03 -16.68
CA PRO A 49 -0.86 32.30 -16.87
C PRO A 49 -0.73 33.20 -15.65
N GLU A 50 -0.93 34.50 -15.84
CA GLU A 50 -1.11 35.41 -14.70
C GLU A 50 -2.30 34.96 -13.84
N PHE A 51 -2.12 35.07 -12.53
CA PHE A 51 -3.09 34.68 -11.52
C PHE A 51 -3.30 35.80 -10.50
N ASP A 52 -4.50 35.84 -9.94
CA ASP A 52 -4.95 36.87 -8.99
C ASP A 52 -4.62 36.49 -7.55
N PHE A 53 -4.68 35.18 -7.25
CA PHE A 53 -4.41 34.64 -5.93
C PHE A 53 -3.31 33.58 -5.96
N LEU A 54 -2.43 33.66 -4.98
CA LEU A 54 -1.56 32.56 -4.56
C LEU A 54 -2.14 31.97 -3.28
N VAL A 55 -2.40 30.67 -3.24
CA VAL A 55 -2.89 29.97 -2.05
C VAL A 55 -1.80 29.04 -1.54
N ILE A 56 -1.47 29.17 -0.27
CA ILE A 56 -0.63 28.20 0.46
C ILE A 56 -1.52 27.57 1.53
N SER A 57 -1.70 26.25 1.46
CA SER A 57 -2.53 25.49 2.39
C SER A 57 -1.87 25.37 3.76
N HIS A 58 -0.58 25.05 3.82
CA HIS A 58 0.18 24.85 5.06
C HIS A 58 1.70 24.90 4.84
N GLN A 59 2.47 24.68 5.92
CA GLN A 59 3.92 24.97 5.97
C GLN A 59 4.84 23.83 5.51
N HIS A 60 4.33 22.63 5.19
CA HIS A 60 5.20 21.54 4.73
C HIS A 60 5.80 21.84 3.35
N LEU A 61 7.03 21.38 3.12
CA LEU A 61 7.86 21.82 1.99
C LEU A 61 7.38 21.30 0.62
N ASP A 62 6.54 20.28 0.61
CA ASP A 62 5.82 19.75 -0.55
C ASP A 62 4.58 20.58 -0.94
N HIS A 63 4.22 21.59 -0.12
CA HIS A 63 3.18 22.59 -0.40
C HIS A 63 3.72 24.04 -0.36
N PHE A 64 4.75 24.29 0.44
CA PHE A 64 5.38 25.58 0.70
C PHE A 64 6.85 25.59 0.23
N ASP A 65 7.05 25.48 -1.08
CA ASP A 65 8.37 25.44 -1.69
C ASP A 65 8.96 26.85 -1.90
N LEU A 66 9.91 27.24 -1.04
CA LEU A 66 10.56 28.55 -1.10
C LEU A 66 11.27 28.84 -2.44
N PRO A 67 12.01 27.91 -3.08
CA PRO A 67 12.58 28.12 -4.41
C PRO A 67 11.54 28.51 -5.46
N THR A 68 10.42 27.78 -5.53
CA THR A 68 9.32 28.08 -6.44
C THR A 68 8.74 29.46 -6.14
N LEU A 69 8.41 29.73 -4.87
CA LEU A 69 7.90 31.02 -4.43
C LEU A 69 8.86 32.16 -4.72
N ALA A 70 10.17 31.97 -4.59
CA ALA A 70 11.18 32.96 -4.94
C ALA A 70 11.18 33.25 -6.45
N SER A 71 11.01 32.23 -7.30
CA SER A 71 11.03 32.38 -8.77
C SER A 71 9.80 33.07 -9.36
N LEU A 72 8.64 33.09 -8.66
CA LEU A 72 7.42 33.69 -9.18
C LEU A 72 7.61 35.21 -9.42
N PRO A 73 7.28 35.76 -10.60
CA PRO A 73 7.64 37.14 -10.95
C PRO A 73 6.81 38.19 -10.19
N ASN A 74 5.53 37.92 -9.92
CA ASN A 74 4.62 38.89 -9.32
C ASN A 74 4.55 38.75 -7.78
N LYS A 75 5.32 39.56 -7.05
CA LYS A 75 5.26 39.64 -5.57
C LYS A 75 4.12 40.52 -5.02
N LYS A 76 3.29 41.10 -5.89
CA LYS A 76 2.13 41.93 -5.52
C LYS A 76 0.79 41.19 -5.64
N VAL A 77 0.83 39.90 -6.00
CA VAL A 77 -0.34 39.01 -5.98
C VAL A 77 -0.91 38.91 -4.57
N ASP A 78 -2.22 38.70 -4.46
CA ASP A 78 -2.87 38.48 -3.17
C ASP A 78 -2.58 37.04 -2.69
N VAL A 79 -1.95 36.89 -1.53
CA VAL A 79 -1.52 35.59 -0.99
C VAL A 79 -2.41 35.19 0.18
N LEU A 80 -3.14 34.07 0.05
CA LEU A 80 -3.93 33.47 1.12
C LEU A 80 -3.10 32.40 1.81
N ILE A 81 -2.98 32.49 3.14
CA ILE A 81 -2.17 31.57 3.96
C ILE A 81 -2.93 31.16 5.22
N PRO A 82 -2.61 30.02 5.86
CA PRO A 82 -3.15 29.71 7.18
C PRO A 82 -2.69 30.75 8.20
N GLN A 83 -3.22 30.69 9.42
CA GLN A 83 -2.79 31.57 10.51
C GLN A 83 -1.39 31.17 11.06
N ASP A 84 -0.40 31.19 10.18
CA ASP A 84 0.98 30.78 10.42
C ASP A 84 1.94 31.95 10.21
N ARG A 85 2.61 32.36 11.29
CA ARG A 85 3.57 33.48 11.27
C ARG A 85 4.86 33.14 10.54
N THR A 86 5.26 31.88 10.49
CA THR A 86 6.47 31.43 9.80
C THR A 86 6.29 31.61 8.30
N ILE A 87 5.17 31.13 7.76
CA ILE A 87 4.81 31.34 6.34
C ILE A 87 4.78 32.83 6.01
N GLU A 88 4.08 33.64 6.83
CA GLU A 88 4.01 35.09 6.61
C GLU A 88 5.41 35.73 6.57
N ASN A 89 6.27 35.43 7.55
CA ASN A 89 7.61 36.00 7.64
C ASN A 89 8.49 35.62 6.45
N CYS A 90 8.43 34.37 5.99
CA CYS A 90 9.15 33.90 4.80
C CYS A 90 8.68 34.63 3.55
N LEU A 91 7.37 34.72 3.33
CA LEU A 91 6.79 35.44 2.19
C LEU A 91 7.16 36.93 2.18
N ARG A 92 7.15 37.59 3.35
CA ARG A 92 7.60 38.99 3.49
C ARG A 92 9.06 39.16 3.05
N GLN A 93 9.93 38.24 3.45
CA GLN A 93 11.35 38.26 3.06
C GLN A 93 11.55 38.00 1.55
N LEU A 94 10.69 37.18 0.93
CA LEU A 94 10.66 36.99 -0.52
C LEU A 94 10.03 38.19 -1.29
N GLY A 95 9.60 39.23 -0.59
CA GLY A 95 9.08 40.47 -1.17
C GLY A 95 7.56 40.50 -1.36
N TYR A 96 6.82 39.48 -0.91
CA TYR A 96 5.37 39.49 -0.97
C TYR A 96 4.79 40.54 -0.01
N SER A 97 3.92 41.39 -0.55
CA SER A 97 3.39 42.55 0.18
C SER A 97 1.91 42.41 0.58
N ARG A 98 1.14 41.60 -0.15
CA ARG A 98 -0.30 41.39 0.09
C ARG A 98 -0.54 39.97 0.60
N ILE A 99 -0.42 39.79 1.91
CA ILE A 99 -0.53 38.49 2.57
C ILE A 99 -1.72 38.55 3.53
N TYR A 100 -2.61 37.56 3.43
CA TYR A 100 -3.85 37.47 4.18
C TYR A 100 -3.93 36.13 4.91
N PRO A 101 -3.64 36.11 6.22
CA PRO A 101 -3.94 34.96 7.07
C PRO A 101 -5.46 34.75 7.13
N VAL A 102 -5.94 33.59 6.68
CA VAL A 102 -7.36 33.24 6.65
C VAL A 102 -7.72 32.26 7.76
N ARG A 103 -8.98 32.33 8.22
CA ARG A 103 -9.55 31.40 9.21
C ARG A 103 -10.41 30.34 8.55
N ASP A 104 -10.59 29.23 9.23
CA ASP A 104 -11.58 28.21 8.88
C ASP A 104 -12.94 28.86 8.55
N PHE A 105 -13.48 28.49 7.39
CA PHE A 105 -14.78 28.95 6.89
C PHE A 105 -14.88 30.46 6.61
N GLN A 106 -13.76 31.20 6.60
CA GLN A 106 -13.75 32.58 6.14
C GLN A 106 -14.07 32.61 4.65
N LYS A 107 -15.04 33.45 4.26
CA LYS A 107 -15.46 33.55 2.86
C LYS A 107 -14.64 34.62 2.14
N ILE A 108 -13.84 34.20 1.17
CA ILE A 108 -13.17 35.10 0.23
C ILE A 108 -14.07 35.18 -1.01
N LYS A 109 -14.44 36.39 -1.43
CA LYS A 109 -15.37 36.60 -2.55
C LYS A 109 -14.75 37.52 -3.60
N VAL A 110 -14.82 37.10 -4.86
CA VAL A 110 -14.39 37.85 -6.04
C VAL A 110 -15.48 37.68 -7.09
N GLY A 111 -16.16 38.76 -7.48
CA GLY A 111 -17.35 38.63 -8.34
C GLY A 111 -18.41 37.70 -7.73
N SER A 112 -18.81 36.65 -8.44
CA SER A 112 -19.69 35.57 -7.93
C SER A 112 -18.90 34.44 -7.27
N THR A 113 -17.62 34.29 -7.59
CA THR A 113 -16.73 33.27 -7.08
C THR A 113 -16.56 33.41 -5.57
N LYS A 114 -16.70 32.29 -4.86
CA LYS A 114 -16.38 32.14 -3.44
C LYS A 114 -15.25 31.12 -3.27
N MET A 115 -14.28 31.49 -2.44
CA MET A 115 -13.27 30.57 -1.93
C MET A 115 -13.41 30.45 -0.41
N ILE A 116 -13.36 29.23 0.12
CA ILE A 116 -13.58 28.97 1.54
C ILE A 116 -12.56 27.95 2.05
N PRO A 117 -11.65 28.33 2.96
CA PRO A 117 -10.77 27.42 3.66
C PRO A 117 -11.58 26.46 4.54
N THR A 118 -11.32 25.16 4.43
CA THR A 118 -11.97 24.12 5.22
C THR A 118 -11.05 23.63 6.33
N ARG A 119 -11.58 23.56 7.54
CA ARG A 119 -10.88 23.10 8.74
C ARG A 119 -10.28 21.70 8.58
N SER A 120 -9.03 21.53 9.01
CA SER A 120 -8.41 20.23 9.29
C SER A 120 -8.44 19.91 10.80
N GLU A 121 -8.44 18.63 11.15
CA GLU A 121 -8.27 18.15 12.52
C GLU A 121 -6.83 17.74 12.87
N ILE A 122 -5.88 17.91 11.94
CA ILE A 122 -4.45 17.74 12.20
C ILE A 122 -3.95 18.96 13.01
N PRO A 123 -3.06 18.76 14.01
CA PRO A 123 -2.50 19.85 14.81
C PRO A 123 -1.41 20.66 14.08
N VAL A 124 -1.62 20.92 12.80
CA VAL A 124 -0.83 21.81 11.94
C VAL A 124 -1.77 22.90 11.44
N PRO A 125 -1.35 24.19 11.39
CA PRO A 125 -2.15 25.24 10.77
C PRO A 125 -2.30 24.99 9.26
N GLU A 126 -3.30 24.20 8.90
CA GLU A 126 -3.57 23.76 7.53
C GLU A 126 -5.05 23.85 7.18
N TYR A 127 -5.36 23.95 5.88
CA TYR A 127 -6.73 23.91 5.40
C TYR A 127 -6.84 23.25 4.01
N GLY A 128 -8.01 22.68 3.76
CA GLY A 128 -8.50 22.41 2.41
C GLY A 128 -9.17 23.67 1.86
N MET A 129 -9.57 23.67 0.60
CA MET A 129 -10.16 24.85 -0.03
C MET A 129 -11.35 24.45 -0.90
N ILE A 130 -12.45 25.17 -0.74
CA ILE A 130 -13.58 25.12 -1.66
C ILE A 130 -13.48 26.27 -2.64
N PHE A 131 -13.74 25.99 -3.91
CA PHE A 131 -13.97 26.95 -4.97
C PHE A 131 -15.41 26.78 -5.45
N ALA A 132 -16.18 27.86 -5.51
CA ALA A 132 -17.56 27.83 -5.97
C ALA A 132 -17.90 29.05 -6.82
N ASP A 133 -18.41 28.84 -8.02
CA ASP A 133 -18.94 29.88 -8.91
C ASP A 133 -20.22 29.37 -9.63
N GLU A 134 -20.68 30.03 -10.70
CA GLU A 134 -21.89 29.60 -11.42
C GLU A 134 -21.72 28.27 -12.16
N SER A 135 -20.48 27.84 -12.37
CA SER A 135 -20.18 26.57 -13.02
C SER A 135 -20.20 25.38 -12.07
N GLY A 136 -20.03 25.56 -10.76
CA GLY A 136 -20.11 24.45 -9.80
C GLY A 136 -19.25 24.64 -8.55
N VAL A 137 -19.19 23.57 -7.75
CA VAL A 137 -18.49 23.51 -6.46
C VAL A 137 -17.39 22.44 -6.51
N PHE A 138 -16.15 22.90 -6.38
CA PHE A 138 -14.95 22.06 -6.28
C PHE A 138 -14.39 22.14 -4.85
N TRP A 139 -14.18 21.00 -4.22
CA TRP A 139 -13.49 20.90 -2.93
C TRP A 139 -12.16 20.19 -3.10
N ASN A 140 -11.06 20.93 -2.90
CA ASN A 140 -9.73 20.37 -2.71
C ASN A 140 -9.47 20.15 -1.23
N ALA A 141 -9.40 18.90 -0.78
CA ALA A 141 -9.12 18.60 0.62
C ALA A 141 -7.61 18.73 0.97
N VAL A 142 -6.71 18.76 -0.02
CA VAL A 142 -5.26 18.79 0.22
C VAL A 142 -4.87 17.62 1.15
N ASP A 143 -4.16 17.90 2.25
CA ASP A 143 -3.72 16.94 3.26
C ASP A 143 -4.69 16.83 4.43
N THR A 144 -5.81 17.56 4.37
CA THR A 144 -6.65 17.72 5.55
C THR A 144 -7.38 16.44 5.93
N LEU A 145 -7.30 16.12 7.22
CA LEU A 145 -8.23 15.20 7.85
C LEU A 145 -9.48 15.98 8.27
N PHE A 146 -10.49 16.00 7.41
CA PHE A 146 -11.75 16.71 7.69
C PHE A 146 -12.72 15.86 8.53
N ALA A 147 -13.32 16.47 9.56
CA ALA A 147 -14.28 15.81 10.45
C ALA A 147 -15.73 15.81 9.89
N PRO A 148 -16.61 14.90 10.34
CA PRO A 148 -18.03 14.89 9.99
C PRO A 148 -18.73 16.25 10.19
N GLN A 149 -18.36 17.01 11.23
CA GLN A 149 -18.89 18.35 11.51
C GLN A 149 -18.48 19.37 10.43
N THR A 150 -17.22 19.30 9.96
CA THR A 150 -16.74 20.12 8.84
C THR A 150 -17.53 19.78 7.58
N ILE A 151 -17.70 18.50 7.26
CA ILE A 151 -18.50 18.05 6.11
C ILE A 151 -19.95 18.55 6.20
N GLN A 152 -20.61 18.37 7.35
CA GLN A 152 -21.99 18.81 7.56
C GLN A 152 -22.14 20.32 7.36
N ARG A 153 -21.20 21.11 7.88
CA ARG A 153 -21.20 22.57 7.71
C ARG A 153 -21.04 22.96 6.24
N ILE A 154 -20.12 22.32 5.51
CA ILE A 154 -19.93 22.56 4.09
C ILE A 154 -21.20 22.18 3.31
N ARG A 155 -21.79 21.02 3.58
CA ARG A 155 -23.01 20.57 2.91
C ARG A 155 -24.24 21.42 3.21
N ALA A 156 -24.28 22.08 4.36
CA ALA A 156 -25.34 23.04 4.67
C ALA A 156 -25.25 24.30 3.79
N GLU A 157 -24.05 24.70 3.38
CA GLU A 157 -23.83 25.84 2.47
C GLU A 157 -23.86 25.44 0.99
N TYR A 158 -23.32 24.26 0.67
CA TYR A 158 -23.27 23.66 -0.66
C TYR A 158 -23.88 22.26 -0.61
N PRO A 159 -25.22 22.15 -0.78
CA PRO A 159 -25.92 20.87 -0.73
C PRO A 159 -25.39 19.84 -1.72
N GLN A 160 -24.80 20.31 -2.81
CA GLN A 160 -24.16 19.53 -3.86
C GLN A 160 -22.71 19.99 -4.02
N ILE A 161 -21.81 19.01 -4.08
CA ILE A 161 -20.39 19.19 -4.37
C ILE A 161 -20.14 18.45 -5.68
N ASP A 162 -19.64 19.15 -6.70
CA ASP A 162 -19.50 18.58 -8.04
C ASP A 162 -18.21 17.75 -8.15
N LEU A 163 -17.13 18.23 -7.53
CA LEU A 163 -15.84 17.54 -7.50
C LEU A 163 -15.21 17.57 -6.11
N LEU A 164 -14.77 16.40 -5.64
CA LEU A 164 -13.89 16.25 -4.48
C LEU A 164 -12.51 15.73 -4.93
N LEU A 165 -11.45 16.51 -4.67
CA LEU A 165 -10.09 15.98 -4.57
C LEU A 165 -9.84 15.55 -3.12
N THR A 166 -9.77 14.25 -2.88
CA THR A 166 -9.66 13.65 -1.53
C THR A 166 -8.25 13.15 -1.25
N PRO A 167 -7.76 13.20 0.00
CA PRO A 167 -6.61 12.41 0.40
C PRO A 167 -6.93 10.93 0.16
N TRP A 168 -5.92 10.15 -0.21
CA TRP A 168 -6.14 8.75 -0.57
C TRP A 168 -5.03 7.80 -0.13
N HIS A 169 -3.82 8.29 0.20
CA HIS A 169 -2.94 7.52 1.07
C HIS A 169 -3.10 7.97 2.52
N ILE A 170 -3.15 6.95 3.37
CA ILE A 170 -2.92 7.11 4.80
C ILE A 170 -1.45 6.80 4.98
N SER A 171 -0.64 7.86 4.88
CA SER A 171 0.81 7.74 4.97
C SER A 171 1.20 7.03 6.27
N LEU A 172 2.10 6.05 6.13
CA LEU A 172 2.73 5.35 7.25
C LEU A 172 4.11 5.93 7.58
N GLU A 173 4.34 7.19 7.21
CA GLU A 173 5.56 7.93 7.51
C GLU A 173 5.96 7.83 8.98
N GLY A 174 7.26 7.60 9.19
CA GLY A 174 7.84 7.43 10.51
C GLY A 174 7.46 6.13 11.22
N LYS A 175 6.44 5.36 10.79
CA LYS A 175 5.99 4.17 11.52
C LYS A 175 7.11 3.14 11.67
N TYR A 176 7.86 2.90 10.60
CA TYR A 176 9.01 2.02 10.63
C TYR A 176 10.12 2.58 11.55
N GLN A 177 10.47 3.85 11.39
CA GLN A 177 11.54 4.53 12.14
C GLN A 177 11.26 4.59 13.66
N TYR A 178 9.99 4.73 14.04
CA TYR A 178 9.55 4.79 15.43
C TYR A 178 9.14 3.42 15.99
N ASN A 179 9.42 2.32 15.28
CA ASN A 179 9.07 0.95 15.70
C ASN A 179 7.57 0.80 16.04
N HIS A 180 6.71 1.46 15.27
CA HIS A 180 5.26 1.30 15.34
C HIS A 180 4.79 0.24 14.36
N ASN A 181 3.57 -0.27 14.56
CA ASN A 181 2.95 -1.15 13.57
C ASN A 181 2.80 -0.40 12.23
N PHE A 182 3.38 -0.98 11.17
CA PHE A 182 3.34 -0.47 9.81
C PHE A 182 2.64 -1.43 8.86
N ALA A 183 1.79 -2.34 9.37
CA ALA A 183 0.84 -3.10 8.56
C ALA A 183 -0.22 -2.16 7.94
N PHE A 184 -1.01 -2.71 7.01
CA PHE A 184 -2.07 -1.94 6.35
C PHE A 184 -3.04 -1.30 7.37
N PRO A 185 -3.31 0.02 7.27
CA PRO A 185 -4.05 0.75 8.30
C PRO A 185 -5.57 0.61 8.11
N PHE A 186 -6.12 -0.59 8.32
CA PHE A 186 -7.53 -0.92 8.04
C PHE A 186 -8.53 0.07 8.64
N SER A 187 -8.38 0.44 9.92
CA SER A 187 -9.32 1.35 10.59
C SER A 187 -9.30 2.76 10.02
N LEU A 188 -8.13 3.30 9.68
CA LEU A 188 -8.01 4.62 9.09
C LEU A 188 -8.54 4.61 7.65
N TYR A 189 -8.28 3.54 6.89
CA TYR A 189 -8.79 3.39 5.53
C TYR A 189 -10.31 3.26 5.51
N SER A 190 -10.88 2.53 6.47
CA SER A 190 -12.33 2.48 6.70
C SER A 190 -12.90 3.86 6.98
N TYR A 191 -12.24 4.64 7.84
CA TYR A 191 -12.71 5.96 8.22
C TYR A 191 -12.67 6.95 7.04
N LEU A 192 -11.65 6.88 6.19
CA LEU A 192 -11.57 7.68 4.97
C LEU A 192 -12.79 7.45 4.05
N PHE A 193 -13.20 6.20 3.84
CA PHE A 193 -14.38 5.86 3.04
C PHE A 193 -15.67 6.41 3.65
N TYR A 194 -15.82 6.31 4.98
CA TYR A 194 -16.93 6.92 5.69
C TYR A 194 -16.99 8.44 5.45
N LEU A 195 -15.85 9.14 5.55
CA LEU A 195 -15.78 10.59 5.32
C LEU A 195 -16.12 10.95 3.87
N ILE A 196 -15.54 10.26 2.87
CA ILE A 196 -15.87 10.47 1.45
C ILE A 196 -17.37 10.27 1.21
N GLY A 197 -17.97 9.23 1.80
CA GLY A 197 -19.39 8.95 1.70
C GLY A 197 -20.28 10.05 2.31
N LEU A 198 -19.84 10.71 3.39
CA LEU A 198 -20.55 11.85 3.99
C LEU A 198 -20.52 13.09 3.11
N VAL A 199 -19.43 13.32 2.37
CA VAL A 199 -19.29 14.45 1.42
C VAL A 199 -20.35 14.35 0.33
N GLY A 200 -20.53 13.15 -0.25
CA GLY A 200 -21.54 12.92 -1.28
C GLY A 200 -21.31 13.73 -2.56
N ALA A 201 -20.05 13.85 -2.98
CA ALA A 201 -19.69 14.55 -4.22
C ALA A 201 -20.15 13.78 -5.47
N LYS A 202 -20.46 14.50 -6.55
CA LYS A 202 -20.82 13.90 -7.86
C LYS A 202 -19.63 13.19 -8.54
N ALA A 203 -18.41 13.63 -8.23
CA ALA A 203 -17.17 13.04 -8.69
C ALA A 203 -16.09 13.07 -7.61
N VAL A 204 -15.24 12.06 -7.61
CA VAL A 204 -14.14 11.91 -6.65
C VAL A 204 -12.87 11.60 -7.40
N VAL A 205 -11.81 12.32 -7.03
CA VAL A 205 -10.47 12.17 -7.59
C VAL A 205 -9.47 12.00 -6.44
N PRO A 206 -8.57 11.02 -6.50
CA PRO A 206 -7.45 10.92 -5.57
C PRO A 206 -6.53 12.14 -5.76
N GLY A 207 -6.39 12.98 -4.74
CA GLY A 207 -5.65 14.25 -4.79
C GLY A 207 -4.47 14.33 -3.81
N ALA A 208 -3.64 15.35 -4.02
CA ALA A 208 -2.62 15.87 -3.09
C ALA A 208 -1.58 14.86 -2.54
N GLN A 209 -1.29 13.76 -3.22
CA GLN A 209 -0.29 12.78 -2.77
C GLN A 209 0.48 12.10 -3.90
N GLY A 210 0.70 12.83 -5.01
CA GLY A 210 1.47 12.35 -6.15
C GLY A 210 2.98 12.53 -5.99
N PHE A 211 3.60 11.85 -5.01
CA PHE A 211 5.05 11.93 -4.77
C PHE A 211 5.66 10.58 -4.41
N LYS A 212 7.00 10.53 -4.40
CA LYS A 212 7.80 9.39 -3.93
C LYS A 212 9.04 9.87 -3.18
N TYR A 213 9.62 9.00 -2.37
CA TYR A 213 10.98 9.15 -1.86
C TYR A 213 12.00 8.79 -2.94
N ILE A 214 13.13 9.49 -2.97
CA ILE A 214 14.21 9.27 -3.95
C ILE A 214 15.56 9.02 -3.27
N ASN A 215 16.57 8.71 -4.09
CA ASN A 215 17.96 8.47 -3.66
C ASN A 215 18.05 7.43 -2.53
N GLU A 216 18.83 7.70 -1.49
CA GLU A 216 19.02 6.84 -0.31
C GLU A 216 17.73 6.60 0.49
N SER A 217 16.70 7.42 0.30
CA SER A 217 15.41 7.27 0.97
C SER A 217 14.39 6.47 0.16
N ALA A 218 14.70 6.09 -1.09
CA ALA A 218 13.76 5.42 -1.98
C ALA A 218 13.23 4.08 -1.46
N TRP A 219 13.94 3.41 -0.53
CA TRP A 219 13.46 2.19 0.12
C TRP A 219 12.17 2.41 0.91
N GLN A 220 11.92 3.64 1.41
CA GLN A 220 10.72 3.97 2.18
C GLN A 220 9.44 3.86 1.37
N ASN A 221 9.52 3.97 0.04
CA ASN A 221 8.37 3.79 -0.85
C ASN A 221 7.67 2.43 -0.64
N GLN A 222 8.41 1.41 -0.18
CA GLN A 222 7.86 0.08 0.09
C GLN A 222 7.04 -0.02 1.38
N VAL A 223 7.04 1.00 2.24
CA VAL A 223 6.31 0.98 3.52
C VAL A 223 5.47 2.20 3.81
N VAL A 224 5.69 3.32 3.11
CA VAL A 224 4.94 4.55 3.38
C VAL A 224 3.54 4.53 2.74
N PHE A 225 3.38 3.91 1.57
CA PHE A 225 2.19 4.05 0.73
C PHE A 225 1.33 2.77 0.70
N PRO A 226 0.45 2.52 1.68
CA PRO A 226 -0.22 1.21 1.84
C PRO A 226 -1.15 0.80 0.68
N THR A 227 -1.62 1.76 -0.13
CA THR A 227 -2.61 1.55 -1.20
C THR A 227 -2.11 2.14 -2.53
N THR A 228 -2.37 1.43 -3.63
CA THR A 228 -2.13 1.92 -5.00
C THR A 228 -3.31 2.79 -5.45
N ARG A 229 -3.08 3.69 -6.41
CA ARG A 229 -4.15 4.57 -6.93
C ARG A 229 -5.28 3.75 -7.54
N GLU A 230 -4.90 2.70 -8.29
CA GLU A 230 -5.84 1.83 -8.96
C GLU A 230 -6.69 1.06 -7.95
N ARG A 231 -6.10 0.59 -6.85
CA ARG A 231 -6.85 -0.08 -5.78
C ARG A 231 -7.83 0.87 -5.10
N PHE A 232 -7.39 2.08 -4.76
CA PHE A 232 -8.27 3.08 -4.16
C PHE A 232 -9.45 3.44 -5.08
N CYS A 233 -9.20 3.69 -6.37
CA CYS A 233 -10.27 3.95 -7.34
C CYS A 233 -11.19 2.74 -7.54
N HIS A 234 -10.65 1.52 -7.53
CA HIS A 234 -11.46 0.29 -7.59
C HIS A 234 -12.38 0.18 -6.37
N ASP A 235 -11.85 0.37 -5.17
CA ASP A 235 -12.61 0.34 -3.92
C ASP A 235 -13.71 1.41 -3.90
N LEU A 236 -13.43 2.64 -4.37
CA LEU A 236 -14.44 3.70 -4.49
C LEU A 236 -15.58 3.31 -5.42
N LYS A 237 -15.30 2.66 -6.56
CA LYS A 237 -16.34 2.19 -7.49
C LYS A 237 -17.21 1.10 -6.88
N LEU A 238 -16.66 0.24 -6.03
CA LEU A 238 -17.42 -0.75 -5.27
C LEU A 238 -18.27 -0.11 -4.17
N ALA A 239 -17.73 0.87 -3.45
CA ALA A 239 -18.40 1.55 -2.35
C ALA A 239 -19.54 2.48 -2.82
N PHE A 240 -19.35 3.12 -3.97
CA PHE A 240 -20.21 4.18 -4.52
C PHE A 240 -20.55 3.92 -6.00
N PRO A 241 -21.27 2.84 -6.32
CA PRO A 241 -21.58 2.46 -7.70
C PRO A 241 -22.34 3.54 -8.48
N GLU A 242 -23.08 4.41 -7.79
CA GLU A 242 -23.85 5.51 -8.40
C GLU A 242 -22.97 6.57 -9.07
N ILE A 243 -21.72 6.72 -8.64
CA ILE A 243 -20.74 7.66 -9.21
C ILE A 243 -19.55 6.93 -9.84
N ALA A 244 -19.64 5.62 -10.12
CA ALA A 244 -18.52 4.82 -10.59
C ALA A 244 -17.86 5.37 -11.88
N ALA A 245 -18.66 5.98 -12.77
CA ALA A 245 -18.18 6.64 -13.98
C ALA A 245 -17.43 7.95 -13.71
N ASN A 246 -17.67 8.56 -12.54
CA ASN A 246 -17.11 9.83 -12.10
C ASN A 246 -16.02 9.64 -11.00
N ILE A 247 -15.53 8.42 -10.81
CA ILE A 247 -14.29 8.14 -10.09
C ILE A 247 -13.15 8.25 -11.10
N LEU A 248 -12.50 9.41 -11.11
CA LEU A 248 -11.49 9.77 -12.11
C LEU A 248 -10.08 9.71 -11.53
N THR A 249 -9.10 9.58 -12.42
CA THR A 249 -7.68 9.72 -12.10
C THR A 249 -7.16 11.02 -12.71
N PHE A 250 -6.27 11.73 -12.01
CA PHE A 250 -5.80 13.05 -12.41
C PHE A 250 -4.28 13.08 -12.30
N ASP A 251 -3.60 13.24 -13.44
CA ASP A 251 -2.15 13.17 -13.56
C ASP A 251 -1.56 14.54 -13.96
N PRO A 252 -0.26 14.79 -13.69
CA PRO A 252 0.42 16.01 -14.11
C PRO A 252 0.19 16.32 -15.60
N GLY A 253 -0.35 17.50 -15.88
CA GLY A 253 -0.69 17.93 -17.23
C GLY A 253 -2.15 17.75 -17.63
N ASP A 254 -2.95 17.04 -16.83
CA ASP A 254 -4.38 16.92 -17.07
C ASP A 254 -5.14 18.20 -16.74
N THR A 255 -6.31 18.35 -17.36
CA THR A 255 -7.26 19.43 -17.11
C THR A 255 -8.64 18.85 -16.85
N LEU A 256 -9.26 19.27 -15.76
CA LEU A 256 -10.63 18.94 -15.43
C LEU A 256 -11.49 20.21 -15.50
N THR A 257 -12.56 20.17 -16.27
CA THR A 257 -13.51 21.28 -16.42
C THR A 257 -14.84 20.91 -15.79
N ILE A 258 -15.37 21.82 -14.97
CA ILE A 258 -16.72 21.79 -14.40
C ILE A 258 -17.55 22.85 -15.12
N ASP A 259 -18.64 22.44 -15.74
CA ASP A 259 -19.66 23.34 -16.30
C ASP A 259 -21.06 22.86 -15.90
N ARG A 260 -21.58 23.44 -14.83
CA ARG A 260 -22.83 23.08 -14.17
C ARG A 260 -22.82 21.63 -13.71
N GLU A 261 -23.50 20.75 -14.43
CA GLU A 261 -23.57 19.33 -14.11
C GLU A 261 -22.56 18.49 -14.89
N ASP A 262 -21.92 19.08 -15.90
CA ASP A 262 -21.00 18.39 -16.78
C ASP A 262 -19.57 18.46 -16.22
N LEU A 263 -18.93 17.29 -16.18
CA LEU A 263 -17.56 17.12 -15.75
C LEU A 263 -16.75 16.52 -16.91
N GLN A 264 -15.76 17.26 -17.38
CA GLN A 264 -14.90 16.81 -18.49
C GLN A 264 -13.45 16.72 -18.04
N LEU A 265 -12.81 15.59 -18.32
CA LEU A 265 -11.39 15.37 -18.10
C LEU A 265 -10.66 15.31 -19.45
N ASP A 266 -9.81 16.29 -19.70
CA ASP A 266 -8.93 16.34 -20.86
C ASP A 266 -7.51 15.94 -20.44
N ARG A 267 -7.02 14.82 -20.97
CA ARG A 267 -5.66 14.33 -20.68
C ARG A 267 -4.61 15.17 -21.38
N GLU A 268 -3.51 15.46 -20.68
CA GLU A 268 -2.35 16.18 -21.22
C GLU A 268 -2.67 17.52 -21.92
N ASN A 269 -3.75 18.19 -21.50
CA ASN A 269 -4.23 19.43 -22.11
C ASN A 269 -3.63 20.70 -21.45
N CYS A 270 -2.82 20.55 -20.42
CA CYS A 270 -2.14 21.65 -19.77
C CYS A 270 -0.93 22.14 -20.58
N LYS A 271 -0.80 23.47 -20.74
CA LYS A 271 0.32 24.07 -21.50
C LYS A 271 1.60 24.23 -20.68
N PHE A 272 1.52 24.10 -19.37
CA PHE A 272 2.61 24.40 -18.43
C PHE A 272 3.01 23.22 -17.53
N ALA A 273 2.42 22.05 -17.73
CA ALA A 273 2.84 20.81 -17.07
C ALA A 273 2.57 19.61 -18.00
N ARG A 274 3.43 18.60 -17.93
CA ARG A 274 3.27 17.35 -18.69
C ARG A 274 3.89 16.17 -17.94
N THR A 275 3.20 15.04 -17.90
CA THR A 275 3.78 13.77 -17.41
C THR A 275 4.85 13.25 -18.38
N ILE A 276 6.03 12.89 -17.86
CA ILE A 276 7.12 12.32 -18.65
C ILE A 276 7.15 10.80 -18.49
N VAL A 277 7.08 10.32 -17.25
CA VAL A 277 7.20 8.89 -16.91
C VAL A 277 6.22 8.55 -15.79
N ASP A 278 5.40 7.52 -16.00
CA ASP A 278 4.60 6.91 -14.94
C ASP A 278 5.39 5.78 -14.27
N ASP A 279 5.97 6.09 -13.12
CA ASP A 279 6.79 5.18 -12.32
C ASP A 279 6.15 4.84 -10.96
N ARG A 280 4.83 4.98 -10.84
CA ARG A 280 4.08 4.71 -9.59
C ARG A 280 4.24 3.28 -9.05
N ALA A 281 4.69 2.33 -9.88
CA ALA A 281 5.02 0.98 -9.43
C ALA A 281 6.13 0.95 -8.34
N CYS A 282 6.98 1.99 -8.25
CA CYS A 282 7.96 2.09 -7.17
C CYS A 282 7.34 2.35 -5.78
N LEU A 283 6.07 2.76 -5.73
CA LEU A 283 5.29 3.02 -4.51
C LEU A 283 4.62 1.77 -3.95
N ASP A 284 4.88 0.60 -4.50
CA ASP A 284 4.27 -0.63 -4.04
C ASP A 284 4.62 -0.93 -2.59
N PHE A 285 3.59 -0.99 -1.75
CA PHE A 285 3.70 -1.41 -0.37
C PHE A 285 4.10 -2.90 -0.28
N VAL A 286 5.36 -3.15 0.08
CA VAL A 286 5.95 -4.48 0.24
C VAL A 286 6.81 -4.50 1.52
N PRO A 287 6.19 -4.48 2.72
CA PRO A 287 6.90 -4.37 3.99
C PRO A 287 7.88 -5.52 4.26
N THR A 288 7.65 -6.68 3.65
CA THR A 288 8.47 -7.88 3.81
C THR A 288 9.83 -7.81 3.10
N LYS A 289 10.07 -6.78 2.27
CA LYS A 289 11.33 -6.59 1.55
C LYS A 289 12.29 -5.61 2.21
N ILE A 290 11.90 -5.01 3.32
CA ILE A 290 12.81 -4.12 4.06
C ILE A 290 13.97 -4.90 4.67
N GLY A 291 15.14 -4.27 4.65
CA GLY A 291 16.35 -4.78 5.28
C GLY A 291 17.14 -5.64 4.31
N VAL A 292 17.25 -6.94 4.60
CA VAL A 292 18.05 -7.86 3.79
C VAL A 292 17.22 -8.33 2.59
N PRO A 293 17.65 -8.05 1.35
CA PRO A 293 16.99 -8.55 0.16
C PRO A 293 16.88 -10.07 0.22
N LEU A 294 15.74 -10.60 -0.21
CA LEU A 294 15.61 -12.03 -0.44
C LEU A 294 16.46 -12.40 -1.67
N ILE A 295 17.46 -13.26 -1.49
CA ILE A 295 18.38 -13.69 -2.55
C ILE A 295 18.32 -15.20 -2.60
N ASP A 296 18.04 -15.74 -3.78
CA ASP A 296 18.13 -17.17 -4.00
C ASP A 296 19.59 -17.58 -4.20
N SER A 297 20.17 -18.19 -3.17
CA SER A 297 21.54 -18.70 -3.21
C SER A 297 21.69 -19.99 -4.02
N ASN A 298 20.58 -20.68 -4.33
CA ASN A 298 20.53 -21.96 -5.04
C ASN A 298 21.64 -22.92 -4.59
N VAL A 299 21.66 -23.22 -3.28
CA VAL A 299 22.73 -23.99 -2.60
C VAL A 299 22.97 -25.34 -3.25
N GLU A 300 21.90 -25.99 -3.70
CA GLU A 300 21.90 -27.27 -4.40
C GLU A 300 22.41 -27.17 -5.85
N ASN A 301 22.69 -25.95 -6.33
CA ASN A 301 23.26 -25.62 -7.63
C ASN A 301 22.46 -26.22 -8.80
N HIS A 302 21.14 -26.12 -8.72
CA HIS A 302 20.26 -26.55 -9.81
C HIS A 302 20.52 -25.71 -11.08
N PRO A 303 20.54 -26.32 -12.28
CA PRO A 303 20.65 -25.56 -13.53
C PRO A 303 19.50 -24.56 -13.67
N LEU A 304 19.80 -23.28 -13.92
CA LEU A 304 18.78 -22.22 -14.02
C LEU A 304 17.65 -22.49 -15.03
N PRO A 305 17.91 -23.07 -16.22
CA PRO A 305 16.82 -23.41 -17.15
C PRO A 305 15.89 -24.47 -16.58
N PHE A 306 16.44 -25.48 -15.91
CA PHE A 306 15.66 -26.52 -15.25
C PHE A 306 14.80 -25.93 -14.12
N LEU A 307 15.40 -25.12 -13.25
CA LEU A 307 14.69 -24.49 -12.15
C LEU A 307 13.57 -23.58 -12.67
N THR A 308 13.86 -22.77 -13.69
CA THR A 308 12.85 -21.92 -14.35
C THR A 308 11.67 -22.75 -14.86
N GLU A 309 11.93 -23.81 -15.61
CA GLU A 309 10.89 -24.67 -16.18
C GLU A 309 10.00 -25.29 -15.08
N GLN A 310 10.61 -25.82 -14.01
CA GLN A 310 9.84 -26.43 -12.91
C GLN A 310 8.96 -25.42 -12.19
N ILE A 311 9.49 -24.22 -11.90
CA ILE A 311 8.74 -23.17 -11.22
C ILE A 311 7.63 -22.61 -12.11
N GLU A 312 7.91 -22.32 -13.38
CA GLU A 312 6.91 -21.82 -14.33
C GLU A 312 5.78 -22.84 -14.51
N ARG A 313 6.10 -24.12 -14.69
CA ARG A 313 5.09 -25.18 -14.76
C ARG A 313 4.25 -25.25 -13.48
N GLN A 314 4.87 -25.18 -12.31
CA GLN A 314 4.15 -25.21 -11.04
C GLN A 314 3.17 -24.03 -10.91
N ILE A 315 3.57 -22.83 -11.31
CA ILE A 315 2.77 -21.61 -11.12
C ILE A 315 1.75 -21.40 -12.23
N GLU A 316 2.09 -21.71 -13.49
CA GLU A 316 1.25 -21.40 -14.65
C GLU A 316 0.29 -22.52 -15.02
N VAL A 317 0.58 -23.75 -14.59
CA VAL A 317 -0.23 -24.93 -14.94
C VAL A 317 -0.79 -25.58 -13.69
N GLU A 318 0.08 -26.08 -12.81
CA GLU A 318 -0.36 -27.00 -11.75
C GLU A 318 -1.11 -26.28 -10.62
N LEU A 319 -0.68 -25.08 -10.23
CA LEU A 319 -1.34 -24.29 -9.20
C LEU A 319 -2.73 -23.79 -9.65
N PRO A 320 -2.91 -23.19 -10.84
CA PRO A 320 -4.24 -22.81 -11.34
C PRO A 320 -5.19 -24.01 -11.49
N GLN A 321 -4.68 -25.16 -11.94
CA GLN A 321 -5.47 -26.40 -11.99
C GLN A 321 -5.92 -26.84 -10.59
N PHE A 322 -4.99 -26.87 -9.63
CA PHE A 322 -5.31 -27.19 -8.23
C PHE A 322 -6.36 -26.23 -7.65
N ILE A 323 -6.18 -24.93 -7.83
CA ILE A 323 -7.15 -23.91 -7.38
C ILE A 323 -8.51 -24.17 -8.03
N THR A 324 -8.55 -24.40 -9.34
CA THR A 324 -9.80 -24.67 -10.08
C THR A 324 -10.50 -25.92 -9.56
N THR A 325 -9.77 -27.01 -9.30
CA THR A 325 -10.33 -28.26 -8.76
C THR A 325 -10.93 -28.08 -7.38
N TYR A 326 -10.30 -27.28 -6.52
CA TYR A 326 -10.72 -27.08 -5.12
C TYR A 326 -11.35 -25.71 -4.84
N GLN A 327 -11.81 -25.01 -5.88
CA GLN A 327 -12.34 -23.64 -5.80
C GLN A 327 -13.56 -23.49 -4.89
N ASN A 328 -14.33 -24.58 -4.73
CA ASN A 328 -15.57 -24.62 -3.93
C ASN A 328 -15.39 -25.38 -2.61
N SER A 329 -14.15 -25.67 -2.19
CA SER A 329 -13.85 -26.27 -0.90
C SER A 329 -12.69 -25.55 -0.22
N VAL A 330 -11.45 -25.84 -0.64
CA VAL A 330 -10.22 -25.32 -0.03
C VAL A 330 -10.10 -23.80 -0.21
N PHE A 331 -10.54 -23.27 -1.36
CA PHE A 331 -10.41 -21.85 -1.72
C PHE A 331 -11.72 -21.05 -1.59
N LEU A 332 -12.69 -21.53 -0.79
CA LEU A 332 -13.96 -20.81 -0.59
C LEU A 332 -13.75 -19.41 -0.02
N GLU A 333 -12.86 -19.26 0.96
CA GLU A 333 -12.54 -17.97 1.55
C GLU A 333 -11.86 -17.04 0.55
N HIS A 334 -10.93 -17.54 -0.26
CA HIS A 334 -10.27 -16.75 -1.31
C HIS A 334 -11.28 -16.18 -2.31
N ARG A 335 -12.28 -16.97 -2.70
CA ARG A 335 -13.36 -16.50 -3.57
C ARG A 335 -14.29 -15.52 -2.89
N HIS A 336 -14.67 -15.80 -1.63
CA HIS A 336 -15.53 -14.93 -0.84
C HIS A 336 -14.92 -13.53 -0.69
N TRP A 337 -13.62 -13.48 -0.36
CA TRP A 337 -12.86 -12.25 -0.20
C TRP A 337 -12.31 -11.67 -1.51
N GLN A 338 -12.61 -12.30 -2.66
CA GLN A 338 -12.13 -11.89 -3.99
C GLN A 338 -10.62 -11.63 -3.98
N VAL A 339 -9.86 -12.58 -3.46
CA VAL A 339 -8.41 -12.47 -3.34
C VAL A 339 -7.79 -12.33 -4.72
N ILE A 340 -6.89 -11.36 -4.84
CA ILE A 340 -5.96 -11.24 -5.95
C ILE A 340 -4.58 -11.53 -5.35
N TYR A 341 -4.11 -12.75 -5.58
CA TYR A 341 -2.85 -13.25 -5.07
C TYR A 341 -1.71 -12.80 -5.97
N GLN A 342 -0.68 -12.16 -5.40
CA GLN A 342 0.55 -11.80 -6.09
C GLN A 342 1.71 -12.64 -5.54
N LEU A 343 2.22 -13.52 -6.37
CA LEU A 343 3.37 -14.38 -6.07
C LEU A 343 4.60 -13.84 -6.78
N GLU A 344 5.63 -13.56 -6.00
CA GLU A 344 6.94 -13.20 -6.48
C GLU A 344 7.93 -14.32 -6.20
N VAL A 345 8.59 -14.82 -7.25
CA VAL A 345 9.66 -15.80 -7.12
C VAL A 345 10.99 -15.17 -7.47
N ILE A 346 11.94 -15.31 -6.55
CA ILE A 346 13.31 -14.83 -6.69
C ILE A 346 14.15 -15.99 -7.23
N PHE A 347 14.65 -15.85 -8.45
CA PHE A 347 15.66 -16.72 -9.03
C PHE A 347 17.06 -16.14 -8.76
N PRO A 348 18.13 -16.92 -8.92
CA PRO A 348 19.50 -16.41 -8.75
C PRO A 348 19.87 -15.26 -9.68
N ASP A 349 19.26 -15.17 -10.87
CA ASP A 349 19.54 -14.17 -11.90
C ASP A 349 18.49 -13.06 -12.03
N ARG A 350 17.26 -13.28 -11.52
CA ARG A 350 16.14 -12.36 -11.73
C ARG A 350 15.01 -12.58 -10.72
N THR A 351 14.06 -11.66 -10.71
CA THR A 351 12.79 -11.82 -10.01
C THR A 351 11.65 -11.89 -11.02
N GLN A 352 10.71 -12.80 -10.82
CA GLN A 352 9.51 -12.94 -11.64
C GLN A 352 8.26 -12.85 -10.77
N ILE A 353 7.28 -12.08 -11.22
CA ILE A 353 6.00 -11.89 -10.53
C ILE A 353 4.89 -12.57 -11.35
N TRP A 354 3.96 -13.21 -10.67
CA TRP A 354 2.68 -13.66 -11.19
C TRP A 354 1.55 -13.14 -10.32
N SER A 355 0.36 -13.02 -10.92
CA SER A 355 -0.88 -12.79 -10.19
C SER A 355 -1.95 -13.81 -10.56
N ILE A 356 -2.78 -14.18 -9.58
CA ILE A 356 -3.93 -15.07 -9.73
C ILE A 356 -5.14 -14.38 -9.10
N ASP A 357 -6.19 -14.14 -9.88
CA ASP A 357 -7.41 -13.47 -9.45
C ASP A 357 -8.52 -14.50 -9.18
N PHE A 358 -8.88 -14.66 -7.90
CA PHE A 358 -9.91 -15.60 -7.44
C PHE A 358 -11.35 -15.12 -7.71
N SER A 359 -11.52 -13.88 -8.16
CA SER A 359 -12.82 -13.37 -8.61
C SER A 359 -13.19 -13.86 -10.02
N GLN A 360 -12.19 -14.27 -10.81
CA GLN A 360 -12.41 -14.72 -12.19
C GLN A 360 -13.10 -16.09 -12.23
N PRO A 361 -13.97 -16.33 -13.22
CA PRO A 361 -14.55 -17.66 -13.43
C PRO A 361 -13.51 -18.68 -13.93
N ASN A 362 -12.49 -18.22 -14.67
CA ASN A 362 -11.39 -19.05 -15.16
C ASN A 362 -10.09 -18.64 -14.47
N ILE A 363 -9.61 -19.47 -13.54
CA ILE A 363 -8.41 -19.21 -12.76
C ILE A 363 -7.18 -19.47 -13.62
N THR A 364 -6.38 -18.43 -13.81
CA THR A 364 -5.09 -18.50 -14.53
C THR A 364 -4.04 -17.68 -13.79
N ALA A 365 -2.78 -18.04 -13.95
CA ALA A 365 -1.67 -17.21 -13.50
C ALA A 365 -1.24 -16.27 -14.63
N VAL A 366 -1.16 -14.99 -14.32
CA VAL A 366 -0.74 -13.94 -15.27
C VAL A 366 0.61 -13.40 -14.83
N LYS A 367 1.61 -13.43 -15.72
CA LYS A 367 2.92 -12.82 -15.44
C LYS A 367 2.76 -11.29 -15.29
N GLY A 368 3.38 -10.75 -14.25
CA GLY A 368 3.44 -9.32 -13.98
C GLY A 368 2.72 -8.88 -12.71
N ARG A 369 3.02 -7.65 -12.31
CA ARG A 369 2.42 -6.95 -11.16
C ARG A 369 0.92 -6.74 -11.39
N ASN A 370 0.12 -6.95 -10.34
CA ASN A 370 -1.28 -6.55 -10.33
C ASN A 370 -1.51 -5.46 -9.27
N PRO A 371 -1.85 -4.21 -9.65
CA PRO A 371 -2.04 -3.12 -8.69
C PRO A 371 -3.19 -3.35 -7.70
N LEU A 372 -4.11 -4.28 -7.99
CA LEU A 372 -5.25 -4.61 -7.15
C LEU A 372 -4.98 -5.75 -6.16
N ALA A 373 -3.79 -6.37 -6.22
CA ALA A 373 -3.39 -7.47 -5.36
C ALA A 373 -3.61 -7.14 -3.86
N ASN A 374 -4.03 -8.15 -3.11
CA ASN A 374 -4.32 -8.03 -1.68
C ASN A 374 -3.79 -9.20 -0.84
N LEU A 375 -3.23 -10.24 -1.45
CA LEU A 375 -2.43 -11.27 -0.77
C LEU A 375 -1.08 -11.36 -1.49
N PHE A 376 0.02 -11.29 -0.76
CA PHE A 376 1.34 -11.16 -1.34
C PHE A 376 2.30 -12.17 -0.74
N THR A 377 3.06 -12.84 -1.60
CA THR A 377 4.09 -13.78 -1.19
C THR A 377 5.34 -13.62 -2.02
N SER A 378 6.49 -13.65 -1.33
CA SER A 378 7.82 -13.70 -1.93
C SER A 378 8.50 -14.99 -1.48
N ILE A 379 9.07 -15.74 -2.43
CA ILE A 379 9.76 -17.00 -2.16
C ILE A 379 10.97 -17.20 -3.10
N SER A 380 12.07 -17.80 -2.64
CA SER A 380 13.14 -18.19 -3.56
C SER A 380 12.78 -19.39 -4.42
N ALA A 381 13.26 -19.42 -5.66
CA ALA A 381 12.96 -20.47 -6.63
C ALA A 381 13.49 -21.82 -6.16
N SER A 382 14.73 -21.89 -5.66
CA SER A 382 15.33 -23.12 -5.15
C SER A 382 14.57 -23.68 -3.94
N CYS A 383 14.11 -22.82 -3.01
CA CYS A 383 13.31 -23.26 -1.87
C CYS A 383 11.91 -23.72 -2.28
N LEU A 384 11.26 -23.04 -3.23
CA LEU A 384 9.97 -23.48 -3.77
C LEU A 384 10.12 -24.85 -4.46
N TYR A 385 11.18 -25.05 -5.23
CA TYR A 385 11.47 -26.35 -5.83
C TYR A 385 11.77 -27.43 -4.78
N ALA A 386 12.58 -27.11 -3.76
CA ALA A 386 12.85 -28.02 -2.66
C ALA A 386 11.57 -28.41 -1.90
N LEU A 387 10.63 -27.49 -1.72
CA LEU A 387 9.31 -27.74 -1.13
C LEU A 387 8.48 -28.68 -2.02
N MET A 388 8.44 -28.46 -3.34
CA MET A 388 7.75 -29.34 -4.30
C MET A 388 8.27 -30.79 -4.22
N GLU A 389 9.59 -30.94 -4.10
CA GLU A 389 10.29 -32.23 -4.00
C GLU A 389 10.33 -32.79 -2.56
N LYS A 390 9.68 -32.13 -1.60
CA LYS A 390 9.69 -32.48 -0.15
C LYS A 390 11.10 -32.63 0.43
N GLN A 391 12.06 -31.85 -0.08
CA GLN A 391 13.43 -31.78 0.44
C GLN A 391 13.60 -30.77 1.57
N ARG A 392 12.64 -29.83 1.69
CA ARG A 392 12.56 -28.85 2.76
C ARG A 392 11.09 -28.69 3.15
N ASP A 393 10.86 -28.24 4.37
CA ASP A 393 9.53 -27.97 4.92
C ASP A 393 9.31 -26.47 5.18
N TRP A 394 8.10 -26.14 5.63
CA TRP A 394 7.72 -24.76 5.94
C TRP A 394 8.50 -24.17 7.10
N ASP A 395 8.93 -24.98 8.07
CA ASP A 395 9.73 -24.49 9.20
C ASP A 395 11.08 -23.98 8.69
N TYR A 396 11.73 -24.72 7.78
CA TYR A 396 12.92 -24.22 7.10
C TYR A 396 12.64 -22.91 6.36
N LEU A 397 11.61 -22.88 5.51
CA LEU A 397 11.30 -21.71 4.66
C LEU A 397 11.03 -20.45 5.50
N VAL A 398 10.28 -20.58 6.59
CA VAL A 398 9.95 -19.47 7.50
C VAL A 398 11.17 -19.05 8.32
N CYS A 399 11.88 -19.98 8.95
CA CYS A 399 13.02 -19.66 9.82
C CYS A 399 14.25 -19.15 9.05
N SER A 400 14.42 -19.54 7.78
CA SER A 400 15.46 -19.00 6.90
C SER A 400 15.09 -17.63 6.31
N GLY A 401 13.81 -17.23 6.36
CA GLY A 401 13.31 -16.01 5.72
C GLY A 401 13.22 -16.09 4.20
N GLU A 402 13.32 -17.30 3.64
CA GLU A 402 13.21 -17.63 2.21
C GLU A 402 11.76 -17.59 1.70
N TYR A 403 10.80 -17.57 2.62
CA TYR A 403 9.39 -17.31 2.38
C TYR A 403 8.93 -16.12 3.21
N ARG A 404 8.25 -15.16 2.58
CA ARG A 404 7.71 -13.97 3.24
C ARG A 404 6.32 -13.67 2.68
N THR A 405 5.36 -13.38 3.55
CA THR A 405 3.97 -13.10 3.14
C THR A 405 3.36 -11.96 3.94
N PHE A 406 2.41 -11.23 3.34
CA PHE A 406 1.55 -10.26 4.00
C PHE A 406 0.25 -10.06 3.20
N HIS A 407 -0.73 -9.40 3.81
CA HIS A 407 -2.04 -9.20 3.18
C HIS A 407 -2.65 -7.83 3.46
N LYS A 408 -3.61 -7.45 2.61
CA LYS A 408 -4.45 -6.26 2.67
C LYS A 408 -5.89 -6.63 2.31
N ILE A 409 -6.38 -7.72 2.90
CA ILE A 409 -7.67 -8.33 2.53
C ILE A 409 -8.79 -7.70 3.35
N TYR A 410 -9.74 -7.10 2.64
CA TYR A 410 -10.93 -6.47 3.19
C TYR A 410 -12.04 -6.45 2.14
N ALA A 411 -13.28 -6.39 2.61
CA ALA A 411 -14.45 -6.03 1.80
C ALA A 411 -14.75 -4.54 1.97
N VAL A 412 -15.33 -3.92 0.94
CA VAL A 412 -15.61 -2.48 0.90
C VAL A 412 -17.12 -2.23 0.94
N ALA A 413 -17.54 -1.20 1.68
CA ALA A 413 -18.91 -0.70 1.72
C ALA A 413 -18.95 0.83 1.84
N ARG A 414 -20.14 1.42 1.68
CA ARG A 414 -20.35 2.89 1.75
C ARG A 414 -19.84 3.53 3.06
N HIS A 415 -19.92 2.80 4.16
CA HIS A 415 -19.59 3.31 5.51
C HIS A 415 -18.19 2.92 5.97
N GLY A 416 -17.37 2.31 5.10
CA GLY A 416 -16.03 1.85 5.45
C GLY A 416 -15.69 0.47 4.89
N ILE A 417 -14.71 -0.17 5.51
CA ILE A 417 -14.25 -1.51 5.11
C ILE A 417 -14.42 -2.51 6.24
N VAL A 418 -14.48 -3.80 5.87
CA VAL A 418 -14.49 -4.93 6.81
C VAL A 418 -13.25 -5.77 6.53
N ALA A 419 -12.29 -5.75 7.44
CA ALA A 419 -11.05 -6.51 7.33
C ALA A 419 -11.27 -8.01 7.61
N ALA A 420 -10.49 -8.87 6.96
CA ALA A 420 -10.56 -10.33 7.14
C ALA A 420 -9.88 -10.82 8.44
N GLU A 421 -10.10 -10.15 9.58
CA GLU A 421 -9.29 -10.32 10.81
C GLU A 421 -9.33 -11.75 11.40
N ASN A 422 -10.47 -12.44 11.32
CA ASN A 422 -10.66 -13.77 11.91
C ASN A 422 -10.64 -14.92 10.89
N SER A 423 -10.48 -14.61 9.60
CA SER A 423 -10.56 -15.58 8.50
C SER A 423 -9.71 -15.13 7.32
N VAL A 424 -8.43 -14.78 7.59
CA VAL A 424 -7.47 -14.45 6.54
C VAL A 424 -7.26 -15.70 5.68
N PRO A 425 -7.57 -15.66 4.38
CA PRO A 425 -7.29 -16.76 3.48
C PRO A 425 -5.80 -17.14 3.53
N LYS A 426 -5.51 -18.42 3.73
CA LYS A 426 -4.13 -18.94 3.74
C LYS A 426 -3.43 -18.72 2.40
N ASP A 427 -2.11 -18.74 2.41
CA ASP A 427 -1.34 -18.70 1.16
C ASP A 427 -1.69 -19.90 0.25
N PRO A 428 -1.94 -19.70 -1.06
CA PRO A 428 -2.23 -20.79 -1.99
C PRO A 428 -1.15 -21.86 -2.08
N LEU A 429 0.13 -21.53 -1.87
CA LEU A 429 1.24 -22.50 -1.82
C LEU A 429 1.16 -23.35 -0.55
N GLU A 430 0.82 -22.79 0.61
CA GLU A 430 0.61 -23.57 1.85
C GLU A 430 -0.53 -24.57 1.70
N LEU A 431 -1.58 -24.20 0.97
CA LEU A 431 -2.70 -25.09 0.68
C LEU A 431 -2.34 -26.19 -0.33
N ARG A 432 -1.48 -25.87 -1.31
CA ARG A 432 -0.97 -26.82 -2.30
C ARG A 432 0.05 -27.80 -1.72
N PHE A 433 0.82 -27.36 -0.72
CA PHE A 433 1.87 -28.12 -0.04
C PHE A 433 1.62 -28.14 1.48
N PRO A 434 0.65 -28.91 2.00
CA PRO A 434 0.27 -28.86 3.42
C PRO A 434 1.41 -29.23 4.37
N SER A 435 1.63 -28.45 5.43
CA SER A 435 2.79 -28.57 6.33
C SER A 435 2.97 -29.96 6.93
N VAL A 436 1.92 -30.56 7.48
CA VAL A 436 1.97 -31.91 8.08
C VAL A 436 2.41 -32.96 7.08
N PHE A 437 1.93 -32.85 5.83
CA PHE A 437 2.28 -33.80 4.77
C PHE A 437 3.73 -33.62 4.32
N ILE A 438 4.19 -32.37 4.16
CA ILE A 438 5.56 -32.07 3.75
C ILE A 438 6.55 -32.47 4.84
N ALA A 439 6.31 -32.10 6.10
CA ALA A 439 7.20 -32.43 7.22
C ALA A 439 7.36 -33.95 7.40
N GLY A 440 6.27 -34.72 7.33
CA GLY A 440 6.34 -36.17 7.39
C GLY A 440 7.19 -36.78 6.27
N LYS A 441 7.04 -36.27 5.04
CA LYS A 441 7.83 -36.76 3.89
C LYS A 441 9.29 -36.31 3.93
N HIS A 442 9.56 -35.14 4.47
CA HIS A 442 10.92 -34.68 4.71
C HIS A 442 11.63 -35.59 5.72
N LEU A 443 10.97 -35.89 6.85
CA LEU A 443 11.50 -36.82 7.86
C LEU A 443 11.70 -38.24 7.31
N ASP A 444 10.75 -38.78 6.53
CA ASP A 444 10.90 -40.07 5.85
C ASP A 444 12.19 -40.11 5.00
N ARG A 445 12.46 -39.01 4.28
CA ARG A 445 13.65 -38.87 3.44
C ARG A 445 14.92 -38.77 4.27
N GLU A 446 14.97 -37.90 5.27
CA GLU A 446 16.14 -37.78 6.14
C GLU A 446 16.47 -39.12 6.81
N LEU A 447 15.45 -39.82 7.31
CA LEU A 447 15.60 -41.15 7.90
C LEU A 447 16.19 -42.15 6.89
N SER A 448 15.75 -42.11 5.62
CA SER A 448 16.27 -43.00 4.59
C SER A 448 17.76 -42.79 4.26
N GLN A 449 18.31 -41.61 4.56
CA GLN A 449 19.73 -41.30 4.40
C GLN A 449 20.58 -41.74 5.60
N LEU A 450 19.95 -41.88 6.77
CA LEU A 450 20.63 -42.23 8.02
C LEU A 450 20.57 -43.73 8.33
N VAL A 451 19.56 -44.44 7.82
CA VAL A 451 19.34 -45.87 8.06
C VAL A 451 19.97 -46.67 6.93
N ASP A 452 20.81 -47.65 7.27
CA ASP A 452 21.38 -48.59 6.31
C ASP A 452 20.28 -49.52 5.75
N PRO A 453 20.00 -49.53 4.44
CA PRO A 453 19.00 -50.42 3.85
C PRO A 453 19.33 -51.91 4.02
N HIS A 454 20.57 -52.26 4.40
CA HIS A 454 21.00 -53.62 4.70
C HIS A 454 20.94 -54.01 6.18
N GLN A 455 20.69 -53.06 7.09
CA GLN A 455 20.20 -53.40 8.42
C GLN A 455 18.72 -53.77 8.27
N ALA A 456 18.47 -55.04 7.92
CA ALA A 456 17.17 -55.64 8.09
C ALA A 456 16.68 -55.27 9.49
N SER A 457 15.45 -54.75 9.59
CA SER A 457 14.78 -54.53 10.87
C SER A 457 14.97 -55.79 11.71
N LEU A 458 15.85 -55.73 12.72
CA LEU A 458 15.85 -56.74 13.75
C LEU A 458 14.39 -56.80 14.22
N PRO A 459 13.74 -57.99 14.25
CA PRO A 459 12.42 -58.08 14.86
C PRO A 459 12.56 -57.41 16.22
N ALA A 460 11.72 -56.42 16.50
CA ALA A 460 11.83 -55.61 17.72
C ALA A 460 12.20 -56.55 18.86
N ASP A 461 13.47 -56.48 19.32
CA ASP A 461 13.89 -57.23 20.49
C ASP A 461 12.83 -56.87 21.53
N GLU A 462 12.12 -57.87 22.05
CA GLU A 462 11.11 -57.65 23.08
C GLU A 462 11.78 -56.77 24.13
N ASP A 463 11.37 -55.49 24.17
CA ASP A 463 12.05 -54.48 24.99
C ASP A 463 11.99 -55.01 26.42
N ASP A 464 13.13 -55.41 26.98
CA ASP A 464 13.25 -55.99 28.32
C ASP A 464 12.76 -55.02 29.42
N ASN A 465 12.37 -53.80 29.07
CA ASN A 465 11.79 -52.83 29.99
C ASN A 465 10.86 -51.81 29.28
N PRO A 466 9.71 -52.27 28.77
CA PRO A 466 8.81 -51.41 28.01
C PRO A 466 8.12 -50.43 28.96
N MET A 467 7.77 -49.25 28.43
CA MET A 467 6.88 -48.35 29.17
C MET A 467 5.45 -48.90 29.13
N ILE A 468 4.79 -48.94 30.28
CA ILE A 468 3.40 -49.40 30.40
C ILE A 468 2.50 -48.18 30.52
N ALA A 469 1.48 -48.12 29.66
CA ALA A 469 0.45 -47.09 29.72
C ALA A 469 -0.63 -47.47 30.74
N VAL A 470 -0.88 -46.62 31.74
CA VAL A 470 -1.99 -46.72 32.69
C VAL A 470 -2.78 -45.43 32.64
N GLY A 471 -3.91 -45.43 31.93
CA GLY A 471 -4.67 -44.21 31.65
C GLY A 471 -3.84 -43.23 30.81
N ASN A 472 -3.61 -42.02 31.33
CA ASN A 472 -2.77 -40.98 30.71
C ASN A 472 -1.32 -40.95 31.25
N ILE A 473 -0.91 -41.96 32.01
CA ILE A 473 0.43 -42.05 32.61
C ILE A 473 1.23 -43.16 31.91
N LEU A 474 2.45 -42.83 31.46
CA LEU A 474 3.45 -43.80 31.01
C LEU A 474 4.40 -44.12 32.17
N LEU A 475 4.49 -45.40 32.54
CA LEU A 475 5.33 -45.90 33.64
C LEU A 475 6.50 -46.71 33.07
N LYS A 476 7.73 -46.41 33.47
CA LYS A 476 8.93 -47.20 33.14
C LYS A 476 9.47 -47.86 34.39
N SER A 477 9.63 -49.19 34.38
CA SER A 477 10.23 -49.89 35.51
C SER A 477 11.71 -49.52 35.64
N GLN A 478 12.20 -49.32 36.85
CA GLN A 478 13.65 -49.18 37.07
C GLN A 478 14.27 -50.57 37.06
N LYS A 479 15.15 -50.89 36.09
CA LYS A 479 15.97 -52.10 36.18
C LYS A 479 16.82 -52.01 37.46
N ALA A 480 16.72 -53.01 38.33
CA ALA A 480 17.50 -53.06 39.56
C ALA A 480 18.99 -53.01 39.22
N ARG A 481 19.68 -51.92 39.59
CA ARG A 481 21.15 -51.90 39.57
C ARG A 481 21.62 -53.02 40.49
N HIS A 482 22.31 -54.03 39.96
CA HIS A 482 23.06 -54.97 40.78
C HIS A 482 24.06 -54.17 41.62
N GLN A 483 23.72 -53.92 42.89
CA GLN A 483 24.71 -53.57 43.89
C GLN A 483 25.46 -54.85 44.22
N GLN A 484 26.61 -55.02 43.57
CA GLN A 484 27.62 -55.96 44.01
C GLN A 484 28.14 -55.44 45.35
N THR A 485 27.52 -55.89 46.45
CA THR A 485 28.02 -55.66 47.80
C THR A 485 28.94 -56.82 48.14
N ASP A 486 30.25 -56.56 48.06
CA ASP A 486 31.27 -57.42 48.65
C ASP A 486 31.05 -57.45 50.17
N ALA A 487 30.39 -58.50 50.64
CA ALA A 487 30.35 -58.84 52.05
C ALA A 487 31.65 -59.57 52.41
N ASN A 488 32.71 -58.81 52.59
CA ASN A 488 33.94 -59.29 53.22
C ASN A 488 34.41 -58.26 54.26
N GLU A 489 33.81 -58.33 55.45
CA GLU A 489 34.48 -58.04 56.73
C GLU A 489 33.47 -58.19 57.88
N LEU A 490 33.63 -59.26 58.67
CA LEU A 490 33.49 -59.28 60.13
C LEU A 490 33.54 -60.73 60.64
N VAL A 491 34.74 -61.26 60.94
CA VAL A 491 35.00 -62.21 62.05
C VAL A 491 36.50 -62.17 62.46
N LYS A 492 36.77 -61.63 63.67
CA LYS A 492 37.92 -61.82 64.59
C LYS A 492 39.30 -61.27 64.13
N GLN A 493 40.02 -60.45 64.89
CA GLN A 493 40.26 -60.40 66.34
C GLN A 493 40.73 -59.01 66.76
#